data_AF-A0A9Q0DDP7-F1
#
_entry.id   AF-A0A9Q0DDP7-F1
#
_cell.length_a   1.000
_cell.length_b   1.000
_cell.length_c   1.000
_cell.angle_alpha   90.00
_cell.angle_beta   90.00
_cell.angle_gamma   90.00
#
_symmetry.space_group_name_H-M   'P 1'
#
loop_
_entity.id
_entity.type
_entity.pdbx_description
1 polymer ?
#
loop_
_entity_poly.entity_id
_entity_poly.type
_entity_poly.pdbx_seq_one_letter_code
_entity_poly.pdbx_strand_id
1 'polypeptide(L)'
;MKTATNIYIFNLALADALVLATLPFQGTDVFLGFWPFGNILCKAVVSIDYYNMFTSTFTLTVMSMDRYVAVCHPVKALDMRTPHKAKVTTPHDP
;
A
#
# COMPACT_ATOMS: atom_id res chain seq x y z
N MET A 1 -1.73 4.70 12.12
CA MET A 1 -2.66 4.02 11.21
C MET A 1 -3.42 4.98 10.29
N LYS A 2 -4.13 6.02 10.78
CA LYS A 2 -4.90 6.94 9.91
C LYS A 2 -4.10 7.62 8.78
N THR A 3 -2.87 8.10 9.04
CA THR A 3 -2.04 8.76 8.03
C THR A 3 -1.56 7.80 6.94
N ALA A 4 -1.14 6.59 7.31
CA ALA A 4 -0.67 5.57 6.36
C ALA A 4 -1.82 5.11 5.44
N THR A 5 -3.02 4.90 5.99
CA THR A 5 -4.21 4.54 5.22
C THR A 5 -4.61 5.63 4.23
N ASN A 6 -4.57 6.91 4.60
CA ASN A 6 -4.89 8.00 3.68
C ASN A 6 -3.90 8.11 2.51
N ILE A 7 -2.60 7.94 2.77
CA ILE A 7 -1.58 7.94 1.72
C ILE A 7 -1.82 6.76 0.77
N TYR A 8 -2.14 5.59 1.31
CA TYR A 8 -2.44 4.41 0.50
C TYR A 8 -3.68 4.63 -0.38
N ILE A 9 -4.79 5.13 0.18
CA ILE A 9 -6.02 5.41 -0.56
C ILE A 9 -5.78 6.43 -1.68
N PHE A 10 -5.02 7.50 -1.40
CA PHE A 10 -4.70 8.50 -2.42
C PHE A 10 -3.85 7.93 -3.57
N ASN A 11 -2.80 7.17 -3.26
CA ASN A 11 -1.98 6.53 -4.29
C ASN A 11 -2.79 5.52 -5.11
N LEU A 12 -3.68 4.76 -4.48
CA LEU A 12 -4.55 3.81 -5.17
C LEU A 12 -5.53 4.51 -6.11
N ALA A 13 -6.16 5.60 -5.66
CA ALA A 13 -7.06 6.40 -6.49
C ALA A 13 -6.33 7.04 -7.68
N LEU A 14 -5.11 7.53 -7.46
CA LEU A 14 -4.28 8.08 -8.52
C LEU A 14 -3.86 6.99 -9.52
N ALA A 15 -3.41 5.83 -9.05
CA ALA A 15 -3.03 4.72 -9.90
C ALA A 15 -4.22 4.22 -10.75
N ASP A 16 -5.40 4.08 -10.16
CA ASP A 16 -6.62 3.67 -10.87
C ASP A 16 -7.03 4.67 -11.96
N ALA A 17 -7.06 5.97 -11.63
CA ALA A 17 -7.38 7.01 -12.61
C ALA A 17 -6.37 7.02 -13.79
N LEU A 18 -5.09 6.81 -13.50
CA LEU A 18 -4.05 6.74 -14.53
C LEU A 18 -4.15 5.47 -15.37
N VAL A 19 -4.47 4.31 -14.77
CA VAL A 19 -4.68 3.04 -15.47
C VAL A 19 -5.91 3.11 -16.37
N LEU A 20 -7.02 3.66 -15.88
CA LEU A 20 -8.22 3.89 -16.69
C LEU A 20 -7.94 4.83 -17.87
N ALA A 21 -7.08 5.83 -17.68
CA ALA A 21 -6.65 6.69 -18.76
C ALA A 21 -5.75 5.97 -19.79
N THR A 22 -4.87 5.05 -19.38
CA THR A 22 -3.94 4.35 -20.30
C THR A 22 -4.51 3.10 -20.96
N LEU A 23 -5.51 2.45 -20.35
CA LEU A 23 -6.20 1.26 -20.85
C LEU A 23 -6.64 1.34 -22.33
N PRO A 24 -7.35 2.38 -22.79
CA PRO A 24 -7.77 2.46 -24.20
C PRO A 24 -6.57 2.60 -25.16
N PHE A 25 -5.48 3.25 -24.72
CA PHE A 25 -4.27 3.44 -25.53
C PHE A 25 -3.43 2.16 -25.64
N GLN A 26 -3.31 1.42 -24.55
CA GLN A 26 -2.67 0.09 -24.56
C GLN A 26 -3.47 -0.91 -25.40
N GLY A 27 -4.79 -0.90 -25.28
CA GLY A 27 -5.66 -1.77 -26.08
C GLY A 27 -5.54 -1.52 -27.58
N THR A 28 -5.37 -0.26 -27.98
CA THR A 28 -5.18 0.11 -29.38
C THR A 28 -3.78 -0.21 -29.91
N ASP A 29 -2.73 -0.06 -29.09
CA ASP A 29 -1.37 -0.51 -29.45
C ASP A 29 -1.33 -2.03 -29.69
N VAL A 30 -1.95 -2.82 -28.80
CA VAL A 30 -2.05 -4.28 -28.95
C VAL A 30 -2.87 -4.66 -30.19
N PHE A 31 -3.95 -3.95 -30.48
CA PHE A 31 -4.79 -4.25 -31.65
C PHE A 31 -4.14 -3.89 -32.98
N LEU A 32 -3.44 -2.75 -33.05
CA LEU A 32 -2.82 -2.26 -34.29
C LEU A 32 -1.40 -2.81 -34.48
N GLY A 33 -0.71 -3.23 -33.41
CA GLY A 33 0.67 -3.69 -33.44
C GLY A 33 1.70 -2.58 -33.71
N PHE A 34 1.26 -1.32 -33.74
CA PHE A 34 2.11 -0.13 -33.85
C PHE A 34 1.45 1.02 -33.10
N TRP A 35 2.25 1.96 -32.57
CA TRP A 35 1.78 3.07 -31.75
C TRP A 35 1.32 4.28 -32.61
N PRO A 36 0.01 4.58 -32.74
CA PRO A 36 -0.47 5.65 -33.62
C PRO A 36 -0.63 7.01 -32.90
N PHE A 37 -0.58 7.04 -31.56
CA PHE A 37 -0.94 8.19 -30.74
C PHE A 37 0.16 9.25 -30.57
N GLY A 38 1.32 9.04 -31.23
CA GLY A 38 2.45 9.95 -31.18
C GLY A 38 3.24 9.93 -29.87
N ASN A 39 4.29 10.76 -29.80
CA ASN A 39 5.31 10.70 -28.74
C ASN A 39 4.80 11.18 -27.36
N ILE A 40 3.84 12.11 -27.35
CA ILE A 40 3.30 12.71 -26.13
C ILE A 40 2.58 11.64 -25.27
N LEU A 41 1.70 10.86 -25.90
CA LEU A 41 0.96 9.79 -25.21
C LEU A 41 1.87 8.62 -24.84
N CYS A 42 2.87 8.30 -25.66
CA CYS A 42 3.90 7.32 -25.33
C CYS A 42 4.63 7.72 -24.03
N LYS A 43 5.06 8.98 -23.92
CA LYS A 43 5.73 9.50 -22.72
C LYS A 43 4.80 9.55 -21.50
N ALA A 44 3.52 9.81 -21.70
CA ALA A 44 2.51 9.78 -20.64
C ALA A 44 2.33 8.36 -20.08
N VAL A 45 2.18 7.35 -20.94
CA VAL A 45 2.09 5.93 -20.52
C VAL A 45 3.32 5.53 -19.72
N VAL A 46 4.53 5.81 -20.24
CA VAL A 46 5.77 5.48 -19.53
C VAL A 46 5.83 6.18 -18.16
N SER A 47 5.38 7.43 -18.07
CA SER A 47 5.31 8.15 -16.80
C SER A 47 4.35 7.47 -15.81
N ILE A 48 3.23 6.93 -16.30
CA ILE A 48 2.23 6.21 -15.50
C ILE A 48 2.77 4.86 -14.99
N ASP A 49 3.58 4.17 -15.80
CA ASP A 49 4.29 2.96 -15.33
C ASP A 49 5.25 3.29 -14.18
N TYR A 50 5.97 4.42 -14.26
CA TYR A 50 6.78 4.90 -13.15
C TYR A 50 5.95 5.20 -11.90
N TYR A 51 4.78 5.84 -12.04
CA TYR A 51 3.88 6.09 -10.89
C TYR A 51 3.39 4.78 -10.23
N ASN A 52 3.12 3.74 -11.02
CA ASN A 52 2.78 2.41 -10.49
C ASN A 52 3.96 1.79 -9.72
N MET A 53 5.18 1.95 -10.22
CA MET A 53 6.38 1.52 -9.51
C MET A 53 6.54 2.25 -8.17
N PHE A 54 6.35 3.57 -8.14
CA PHE A 54 6.37 4.37 -6.91
C PHE A 54 5.31 3.91 -5.91
N THR A 55 4.07 3.69 -6.36
CA THR A 55 2.97 3.19 -5.51
C THR A 55 3.35 1.88 -4.83
N SER A 56 4.01 0.97 -5.56
CA SER A 56 4.49 -0.30 -5.02
C SER A 56 5.59 -0.11 -3.97
N THR A 57 6.60 0.73 -4.25
CA THR A 57 7.67 1.05 -3.29
C THR A 57 7.12 1.71 -2.02
N PHE A 58 6.17 2.63 -2.15
CA PHE A 58 5.51 3.26 -1.00
C PHE A 58 4.74 2.23 -0.18
N THR A 59 4.01 1.32 -0.83
CA THR A 59 3.27 0.25 -0.14
C THR A 59 4.22 -0.66 0.63
N LEU A 60 5.35 -1.05 0.04
CA LEU A 60 6.40 -1.81 0.72
C LEU A 60 6.95 -1.05 1.93
N THR A 61 7.26 0.24 1.76
CA THR A 61 7.78 1.10 2.84
C THR A 61 6.79 1.15 4.01
N VAL A 62 5.49 1.28 3.73
CA VAL A 62 4.44 1.28 4.76
C VAL A 62 4.34 -0.07 5.46
N MET A 63 4.37 -1.19 4.73
CA MET A 63 4.38 -2.53 5.35
C MET A 63 5.61 -2.74 6.24
N SER A 64 6.78 -2.26 5.81
CA SER A 64 8.00 -2.29 6.62
C SER A 64 7.87 -1.41 7.86
N MET A 65 7.32 -0.19 7.73
CA MET A 65 7.07 0.69 8.86
C MET A 65 6.06 0.11 9.85
N ASP A 66 4.99 -0.53 9.37
CA ASP A 66 4.01 -1.20 10.22
C ASP A 66 4.66 -2.31 11.06
N ARG A 67 5.45 -3.19 10.43
CA ARG A 67 6.23 -4.21 11.17
C ARG A 67 7.24 -3.57 12.12
N TYR A 68 7.92 -2.50 11.72
CA TYR A 68 8.87 -1.79 12.57
C TYR A 68 8.18 -1.23 13.82
N VAL A 69 7.01 -0.61 13.66
CA VAL A 69 6.21 -0.10 14.79
C VAL A 69 5.72 -1.26 15.67
N ALA A 70 5.26 -2.37 15.10
CA ALA A 70 4.83 -3.55 15.88
C ALA A 70 5.97 -4.16 16.71
N VAL A 71 7.20 -4.14 16.19
CA VAL A 71 8.39 -4.72 16.85
C VAL A 71 9.04 -3.76 17.85
N CYS A 72 9.19 -2.47 17.51
CA CYS A 72 9.80 -1.47 18.41
C CYS A 72 8.79 -0.91 19.44
N HIS A 73 7.50 -0.93 19.13
CA HIS A 73 6.42 -0.57 20.06
C HIS A 73 5.46 -1.75 20.30
N PRO A 74 5.94 -2.88 20.86
CA PRO A 74 5.08 -4.00 21.23
C PRO A 74 4.09 -3.63 22.35
N VAL A 75 4.31 -2.48 23.01
CA VAL A 75 3.69 -2.06 24.26
C VAL A 75 2.19 -1.76 24.14
N LYS A 76 1.66 -1.32 22.98
CA LYS A 76 0.20 -1.13 22.83
C LYS A 76 -0.56 -2.41 22.47
N ALA A 77 0.12 -3.41 21.92
CA ALA A 77 -0.47 -4.74 21.67
C ALA A 77 -0.38 -5.64 22.92
N LEU A 78 0.63 -5.42 23.78
CA LEU A 78 0.71 -6.04 25.10
C LEU A 78 -0.22 -5.41 26.13
N ASP A 79 -0.51 -4.10 26.06
CA ASP A 79 -1.44 -3.46 27.02
C ASP A 79 -2.89 -3.98 26.88
N MET A 80 -3.37 -4.24 25.66
CA MET A 80 -4.66 -4.92 25.47
C MET A 80 -4.61 -6.43 25.73
N ARG A 81 -3.41 -7.03 25.81
CA ARG A 81 -3.22 -8.47 26.04
C ARG A 81 -2.44 -8.77 27.32
N THR A 82 -2.62 -7.93 28.33
CA THR A 82 -2.21 -8.22 29.71
C THR A 82 -3.44 -8.60 30.55
N PRO A 83 -3.99 -9.83 30.41
CA PRO A 83 -4.63 -10.51 31.52
C PRO A 83 -3.56 -11.07 32.50
N HIS A 84 -2.36 -10.44 32.59
CA HIS A 84 -1.38 -10.71 33.64
C HIS A 84 -1.75 -10.05 34.99
N LYS A 85 -3.04 -9.75 35.17
CA LYS A 85 -3.72 -9.64 36.47
C LYS A 85 -4.77 -10.75 36.66
N ALA A 86 -4.57 -11.95 36.07
CA ALA A 86 -5.25 -13.17 36.50
C ALA A 86 -4.26 -14.29 36.91
N LYS A 87 -2.99 -13.92 37.19
CA LYS A 87 -2.00 -14.80 37.85
C LYS A 87 -1.61 -14.33 39.27
N VAL A 88 -2.33 -13.35 39.84
CA VAL A 88 -2.03 -12.76 41.17
C VAL A 88 -3.06 -13.15 42.24
N THR A 89 -3.95 -14.10 41.97
CA THR A 89 -4.62 -14.88 43.03
C THR A 89 -4.28 -16.34 42.83
N THR A 90 -3.05 -16.66 43.22
CA THR A 90 -2.53 -17.98 43.55
C THR A 90 -3.48 -18.76 44.46
N PRO A 91 -3.40 -20.10 44.43
CA PRO A 91 -4.36 -21.05 44.98
C PRO A 91 -4.50 -20.95 46.50
N HIS A 92 -5.73 -21.06 46.97
CA HIS A 92 -6.07 -21.23 48.38
C HIS A 92 -6.63 -22.64 48.57
N ASP A 93 -5.73 -23.61 48.76
CA ASP A 93 -5.96 -24.80 49.61
C ASP A 93 -4.92 -24.67 50.73
N PRO A 94 -5.34 -24.64 52.00
CA PRO A 94 -5.70 -25.88 52.70
C PRO A 94 -7.07 -25.87 53.41
#